data_AF-C1AYF7-F1
#
_entry.id   AF-C1AYF7-F1
#
_cell.length_a   1.000
_cell.length_b   1.000
_cell.length_c   1.000
_cell.angle_alpha   90.00
_cell.angle_beta   90.00
_cell.angle_gamma   90.00
#
_symmetry.space_group_name_H-M   'P 1'
#
loop_
_entity.id
_entity.type
_entity.pdbx_description
1 polymer ?
#
loop_
_entity_poly.entity_id
_entity_poly.type
_entity_poly.pdbx_seq_one_letter_code
_entity_poly.pdbx_strand_id
1 'polypeptide(L)'
;MSTRLRRVLVVPVAVLGFAAAGCGNSIEGAAVAQPASADVGSVSSPGSPVSADCAALTKALGRLVSDRPHLTEAVLPGSTDPTCSWSKGPTNVLSTITASVRPQVTDPAVIVEMRNGTNVVADPRSAGFGGVVLDVVAMALLTPRHSIIVNALDPSVSDATKLDAAFAIAEYLEN
;
A
#
# COMPACT_ATOMS: atom_id res chain seq x y z
N MET A 1 -8.30 -32.36 -60.32
CA MET A 1 -8.05 -31.54 -59.11
C MET A 1 -9.39 -31.05 -58.60
N SER A 2 -9.84 -31.58 -57.46
CA SER A 2 -11.21 -31.43 -56.96
C SER A 2 -11.33 -30.31 -55.92
N THR A 3 -12.48 -29.63 -55.96
CA THR A 3 -13.17 -28.85 -54.92
C THR A 3 -12.46 -27.65 -54.26
N ARG A 4 -12.75 -26.44 -54.76
CA ARG A 4 -12.90 -25.24 -53.93
C ARG A 4 -14.38 -25.02 -53.63
N LEU A 5 -14.73 -24.92 -52.35
CA LEU A 5 -15.63 -23.92 -51.75
C LEU A 5 -15.93 -24.38 -50.31
N ARG A 6 -15.39 -23.68 -49.31
CA ARG A 6 -15.81 -23.82 -47.91
C ARG A 6 -16.37 -22.50 -47.41
N ARG A 7 -17.71 -22.49 -47.41
CA ARG A 7 -18.68 -21.82 -46.52
C ARG A 7 -18.13 -20.70 -45.63
N VAL A 8 -18.57 -19.48 -45.92
CA VAL A 8 -18.63 -18.37 -44.97
C VAL A 8 -19.84 -18.61 -44.07
N LEU A 9 -19.60 -18.83 -42.77
CA LEU A 9 -20.66 -18.92 -41.76
C LEU A 9 -20.81 -17.52 -41.13
N VAL A 10 -21.91 -16.84 -41.47
CA VAL A 10 -22.31 -15.58 -40.85
C VAL A 10 -23.00 -15.91 -39.53
N VAL A 11 -22.41 -15.49 -38.41
CA VAL A 11 -22.99 -15.65 -37.07
C VAL A 11 -23.78 -14.38 -36.72
N PRO A 12 -25.08 -14.48 -36.39
CA PRO A 12 -25.85 -13.32 -35.95
C PRO A 12 -25.53 -12.97 -34.50
N VAL A 13 -25.17 -11.71 -34.25
CA VAL A 13 -25.03 -11.14 -32.90
C VAL A 13 -26.43 -10.86 -32.36
N ALA A 14 -26.89 -11.69 -31.43
CA ALA A 14 -28.11 -11.43 -30.67
C ALA A 14 -27.80 -10.41 -29.56
N VAL A 15 -28.38 -9.21 -29.68
CA VAL A 15 -28.35 -8.18 -28.65
C VAL A 15 -29.37 -8.58 -27.58
N LEU A 16 -28.89 -9.05 -26.43
CA LEU A 16 -29.71 -9.25 -25.23
C LEU A 16 -29.98 -7.90 -24.57
N GLY A 17 -31.18 -7.36 -24.82
CA GLY A 17 -31.73 -6.24 -24.08
C GLY A 17 -32.19 -6.70 -22.70
N PHE A 18 -31.71 -6.03 -21.65
CA PHE A 18 -32.27 -6.14 -20.32
C PHE A 18 -33.39 -5.10 -20.19
N ALA A 19 -34.64 -5.56 -20.20
CA ALA A 19 -35.77 -4.79 -19.72
C ALA A 19 -35.86 -4.96 -18.19
N ALA A 20 -35.57 -3.90 -17.45
CA ALA A 20 -35.89 -3.81 -16.03
C ALA A 20 -37.14 -2.93 -15.89
N ALA A 21 -38.24 -3.55 -15.44
CA ALA A 21 -39.50 -2.89 -15.13
C ALA A 21 -39.58 -2.56 -13.63
N GLY A 22 -39.88 -1.30 -13.29
CA GLY A 22 -40.49 -0.76 -12.05
C GLY A 22 -39.76 -1.02 -10.71
N CYS A 23 -39.61 -0.11 -9.75
CA CYS A 23 -40.39 1.04 -9.31
C CYS A 23 -39.40 2.17 -8.93
N GLY A 24 -39.59 3.43 -9.30
CA GLY A 24 -40.63 4.30 -8.76
C GLY A 24 -40.09 5.08 -7.54
N ASN A 25 -39.29 6.12 -7.77
CA ASN A 25 -39.31 7.36 -6.99
C ASN A 25 -38.68 8.47 -7.83
N SER A 26 -39.51 9.48 -8.13
CA SER A 26 -39.17 10.68 -8.88
C SER A 26 -38.26 11.57 -8.05
N ILE A 27 -37.13 11.98 -8.63
CA ILE A 27 -36.53 13.28 -8.34
C ILE A 27 -36.31 13.93 -9.71
N GLU A 28 -37.28 14.75 -10.09
CA GLU A 28 -37.18 15.75 -11.13
C GLU A 28 -36.14 16.79 -10.68
N GLY A 29 -35.00 16.83 -11.36
CA GLY A 29 -33.95 17.81 -11.11
C GLY A 29 -33.18 18.03 -12.41
N ALA A 30 -33.53 19.10 -13.11
CA ALA A 30 -32.95 19.49 -14.38
C ALA A 30 -31.40 19.55 -14.31
N ALA A 31 -30.74 18.96 -15.30
CA ALA A 31 -29.32 19.19 -15.55
C ALA A 31 -29.14 20.67 -15.96
N VAL A 32 -28.80 21.52 -14.99
CA VAL A 32 -28.39 22.89 -15.25
C VAL A 32 -26.85 22.90 -15.27
N ALA A 33 -26.30 23.01 -16.46
CA ALA A 33 -24.92 23.45 -16.63
C ALA A 33 -24.84 24.94 -16.24
N GLN A 34 -24.10 25.25 -15.17
CA GLN A 34 -23.67 26.62 -14.87
C GLN A 34 -22.14 26.69 -14.97
N PRO A 35 -21.58 27.61 -15.77
CA PRO A 35 -20.18 27.95 -15.70
C PRO A 35 -19.94 29.06 -14.65
N ALA A 36 -18.65 29.22 -14.30
CA ALA A 36 -18.00 30.28 -13.53
C ALA A 36 -17.77 30.01 -12.03
N SER A 37 -16.49 29.68 -11.76
CA SER A 37 -15.60 30.20 -10.72
C SER A 37 -16.22 30.88 -9.49
N ALA A 38 -15.98 30.29 -8.33
CA ALA A 38 -15.69 31.01 -7.10
C ALA A 38 -14.87 30.11 -6.17
N ASP A 39 -13.80 30.68 -5.61
CA ASP A 39 -12.95 30.14 -4.55
C ASP A 39 -13.74 29.30 -3.52
N VAL A 40 -13.43 28.01 -3.46
CA VAL A 40 -13.56 27.23 -2.24
C VAL A 40 -12.15 26.97 -1.75
N GLY A 41 -11.76 27.77 -0.75
CA GLY A 41 -10.49 27.63 -0.06
C GLY A 41 -10.23 26.17 0.28
N SER A 42 -9.02 25.73 -0.04
CA SER A 42 -8.49 24.45 0.37
C SER A 42 -8.49 24.39 1.89
N VAL A 43 -9.57 23.87 2.47
CA VAL A 43 -9.60 23.45 3.86
C VAL A 43 -8.78 22.17 3.89
N SER A 44 -7.48 22.33 4.11
CA SER A 44 -6.60 21.22 4.42
C SER A 44 -7.08 20.64 5.74
N SER A 45 -7.78 19.51 5.69
CA SER A 45 -8.07 18.73 6.89
C SER A 45 -6.75 18.38 7.56
N PRO A 46 -6.53 18.76 8.84
CA PRO A 46 -5.39 18.24 9.58
C PRO A 46 -5.69 16.78 9.91
N GLY A 47 -5.07 15.86 9.17
CA GLY A 47 -5.22 14.43 9.44
C GLY A 47 -5.37 13.50 8.23
N SER A 48 -5.02 13.93 7.01
CA SER A 48 -4.79 12.95 5.96
C SER A 48 -3.69 11.98 6.41
N PRO A 49 -3.95 10.66 6.46
CA PRO A 49 -2.88 9.71 6.72
C PRO A 49 -1.86 9.91 5.61
N VAL A 50 -0.61 10.19 5.98
CA VAL A 50 0.49 10.23 5.03
C VAL A 50 0.60 8.80 4.49
N SER A 51 0.04 8.54 3.30
CA SER A 51 0.42 7.34 2.58
C SER A 51 1.88 7.56 2.17
N ALA A 52 2.76 6.64 2.56
CA ALA A 52 4.17 6.80 2.35
C ALA A 52 4.49 6.59 0.86
N ASP A 53 4.83 7.66 0.15
CA ASP A 53 5.36 7.58 -1.21
C ASP A 53 6.68 6.79 -1.22
N CYS A 54 6.78 5.80 -2.10
CA CYS A 54 7.96 4.94 -2.21
C CYS A 54 9.24 5.72 -2.56
N ALA A 55 9.14 6.83 -3.30
CA ALA A 55 10.29 7.68 -3.58
C ALA A 55 10.77 8.41 -2.30
N ALA A 56 9.83 8.88 -1.48
CA ALA A 56 10.15 9.50 -0.20
C ALA A 56 10.75 8.47 0.79
N LEU A 57 10.19 7.25 0.84
CA LEU A 57 10.77 6.16 1.63
C LEU A 57 12.18 5.78 1.15
N THR A 58 12.45 5.83 -0.16
CA THR A 58 13.80 5.62 -0.69
C THR A 58 14.79 6.63 -0.11
N LYS A 59 14.37 7.90 -0.01
CA LYS A 59 15.19 8.96 0.58
C LYS A 59 15.39 8.73 2.09
N ALA A 60 14.35 8.33 2.82
CA ALA A 60 14.42 8.05 4.25
C ALA A 60 15.34 6.88 4.57
N LEU A 61 15.23 5.78 3.81
CA LEU A 61 16.05 4.58 4.00
C LEU A 61 17.50 4.81 3.56
N GLY A 62 17.74 5.66 2.57
CA GLY A 62 19.06 6.13 2.17
C GLY A 62 20.06 4.99 1.98
N ARG A 63 21.06 4.91 2.87
CA ARG A 63 22.13 3.89 2.80
C ARG A 63 21.60 2.45 2.87
N LEU A 64 20.48 2.21 3.55
CA LEU A 64 19.91 0.87 3.74
C LEU A 64 19.45 0.22 2.44
N VAL A 65 19.13 1.02 1.42
CA VAL A 65 18.67 0.55 0.10
C VAL A 65 19.58 1.04 -1.04
N SER A 66 20.75 1.61 -0.71
CA SER A 66 21.62 2.27 -1.69
C SER A 66 22.24 1.30 -2.71
N ASP A 67 22.42 0.04 -2.34
CA ASP A 67 22.86 -1.04 -3.25
C ASP A 67 21.71 -1.66 -4.05
N ARG A 68 20.47 -1.18 -3.85
CA ARG A 68 19.23 -1.70 -4.45
C ARG A 68 18.46 -0.60 -5.20
N PRO A 69 19.02 -0.11 -6.33
CA PRO A 69 18.47 1.07 -7.01
C PRO A 69 17.14 0.80 -7.74
N HIS A 70 16.75 -0.45 -7.93
CA HIS A 70 15.54 -0.81 -8.66
C HIS A 70 14.34 -0.80 -7.72
N LEU A 71 13.63 0.33 -7.73
CA LEU A 71 12.37 0.54 -7.02
C LEU A 71 11.18 0.09 -7.87
N THR A 72 10.32 -0.73 -7.26
CA THR A 72 9.01 -1.08 -7.80
C THR A 72 7.95 -0.84 -6.73
N GLU A 73 6.80 -0.36 -7.14
CA GLU A 73 5.63 -0.15 -6.29
C GLU A 73 4.52 -1.11 -6.70
N ALA A 74 3.90 -1.76 -5.72
CA ALA A 74 2.77 -2.65 -5.95
C ALA A 74 1.68 -2.40 -4.91
N VAL A 75 0.45 -2.25 -5.39
CA VAL A 75 -0.74 -2.21 -4.53
C VAL A 75 -1.42 -3.57 -4.64
N LEU A 76 -1.57 -4.25 -3.50
CA LEU A 76 -2.24 -5.55 -3.46
C LEU A 76 -3.75 -5.37 -3.68
N PRO A 77 -4.45 -6.32 -4.34
CA PRO A 77 -5.90 -6.26 -4.49
C PRO A 77 -6.60 -6.09 -3.12
N GLY A 78 -7.49 -5.09 -3.02
CA GLY A 78 -8.19 -4.77 -1.78
C GLY A 78 -7.41 -3.90 -0.79
N SER A 79 -6.23 -3.40 -1.16
CA SER A 79 -5.48 -2.39 -0.41
C SER A 79 -5.40 -1.09 -1.21
N THR A 80 -5.31 0.03 -0.50
CA THR A 80 -4.98 1.36 -1.06
C THR A 80 -3.55 1.77 -0.76
N ASP A 81 -2.85 1.02 0.08
CA ASP A 81 -1.51 1.36 0.55
C ASP A 81 -0.47 0.59 -0.26
N PRO A 82 0.49 1.28 -0.89
CA PRO A 82 1.50 0.62 -1.69
C PRO A 82 2.49 -0.17 -0.83
N THR A 83 3.00 -1.24 -1.42
CA THR A 83 4.21 -1.92 -0.96
C THR A 83 5.36 -1.50 -1.86
N CYS A 84 6.38 -0.90 -1.26
CA CYS A 84 7.61 -0.50 -1.93
C CYS A 84 8.60 -1.66 -1.90
N SER A 85 9.28 -1.90 -3.01
CA SER A 85 10.25 -2.98 -3.18
C SER A 85 11.52 -2.46 -3.83
N TRP A 86 12.65 -2.63 -3.16
CA TRP A 86 13.98 -2.25 -3.63
C TRP A 86 14.81 -3.50 -3.91
N SER A 87 15.36 -3.61 -5.11
CA SER A 87 16.16 -4.77 -5.55
C SER A 87 17.50 -4.38 -6.20
N LYS A 88 18.46 -5.30 -6.20
CA LYS A 88 19.79 -5.13 -6.83
C LYS A 88 19.73 -5.23 -8.36
N GLY A 89 18.61 -5.70 -8.92
CA GLY A 89 18.40 -5.85 -10.36
C GLY A 89 16.92 -5.98 -10.69
N PRO A 90 16.47 -5.58 -11.89
CA PRO A 90 15.03 -5.48 -12.24
C PRO A 90 14.29 -6.83 -12.22
N THR A 91 15.01 -7.95 -12.25
CA THR A 91 14.46 -9.31 -12.21
C THR A 91 14.98 -10.12 -11.03
N ASN A 92 15.79 -9.51 -10.15
CA ASN A 92 16.41 -10.22 -9.02
C ASN A 92 15.56 -10.12 -7.76
N VAL A 93 14.45 -10.85 -7.74
CA VAL A 93 13.48 -10.87 -6.62
C VAL A 93 14.11 -11.37 -5.31
N LEU A 94 15.09 -12.27 -5.39
CA LEU A 94 15.84 -12.76 -4.21
C LEU A 94 16.81 -11.71 -3.65
N SER A 95 16.87 -10.52 -4.23
CA SER A 95 17.61 -9.38 -3.71
C SER A 95 16.68 -8.27 -3.20
N THR A 96 15.43 -8.60 -2.86
CA THR A 96 14.45 -7.56 -2.54
C THR A 96 14.38 -7.28 -1.03
N ILE A 97 14.35 -5.99 -0.68
CA ILE A 97 13.80 -5.49 0.59
C ILE A 97 12.44 -4.86 0.27
N THR A 98 11.42 -5.17 1.07
CA THR A 98 10.07 -4.61 0.91
C THR A 98 9.67 -3.84 2.16
N ALA A 99 8.98 -2.72 1.98
CA ALA A 99 8.33 -2.00 3.07
C ALA A 99 6.89 -1.65 2.69
N SER A 100 5.99 -1.73 3.67
CA SER A 100 4.64 -1.19 3.57
C SER A 100 4.32 -0.39 4.81
N VAL A 101 3.64 0.73 4.63
CA VAL A 101 3.20 1.63 5.69
C VAL A 101 1.69 1.75 5.58
N ARG A 102 0.99 1.55 6.70
CA ARG A 102 -0.45 1.66 6.76
C ARG A 102 -0.87 2.49 7.97
N PRO A 103 -2.03 3.16 7.91
CA PRO A 103 -2.64 3.73 9.10
C PRO A 103 -2.79 2.65 10.18
N GLN A 104 -2.49 3.02 11.42
CA GLN A 104 -2.68 2.11 12.54
C GLN A 104 -4.17 1.93 12.82
N VAL A 105 -4.63 0.68 12.84
CA VAL A 105 -6.03 0.33 13.13
C VAL A 105 -6.20 -0.46 14.42
N THR A 106 -5.11 -0.99 14.98
CA THR A 106 -5.15 -1.65 16.29
C THR A 106 -5.26 -0.61 17.39
N ASP A 107 -6.18 -0.85 18.34
CA ASP A 107 -6.36 -0.01 19.52
C ASP A 107 -5.02 0.18 20.27
N PRO A 108 -4.67 1.41 20.69
CA PRO A 108 -3.44 1.68 21.42
C PRO A 108 -3.26 0.85 22.71
N ALA A 109 -4.34 0.52 23.42
CA ALA A 109 -4.27 -0.34 24.60
C ALA A 109 -3.85 -1.77 24.22
N VAL A 110 -4.32 -2.27 23.08
CA VAL A 110 -3.90 -3.59 22.56
C VAL A 110 -2.42 -3.56 22.15
N ILE A 111 -1.92 -2.46 21.58
CA ILE A 111 -0.48 -2.29 21.28
C ILE A 111 0.35 -2.37 22.56
N VAL A 112 -0.12 -1.79 23.66
CA VAL A 112 0.54 -1.89 24.98
C VAL A 112 0.58 -3.34 25.47
N GLU A 113 -0.53 -4.06 25.39
CA GLU A 113 -0.59 -5.48 25.79
C GLU A 113 0.32 -6.36 24.92
N MET A 114 0.41 -6.08 23.62
CA MET A 114 1.26 -6.82 22.68
C MET A 114 2.74 -6.81 23.08
N ARG A 115 3.22 -5.81 23.84
CA ARG A 115 4.60 -5.75 24.34
C ARG A 115 5.01 -6.92 25.22
N ASN A 116 4.03 -7.64 25.77
CA ASN A 116 4.26 -8.83 26.60
C ASN A 116 4.11 -10.14 25.81
N GLY A 117 3.93 -10.07 24.48
CA GLY A 117 3.74 -11.22 23.61
C GLY A 117 5.02 -12.02 23.32
N THR A 118 4.87 -13.23 22.80
CA THR A 118 5.98 -14.15 22.50
C THR A 118 6.79 -13.77 21.27
N ASN A 119 6.20 -13.00 20.35
CA ASN A 119 6.81 -12.60 19.08
C ASN A 119 7.41 -11.20 19.16
N VAL A 120 7.57 -10.65 20.36
CA VAL A 120 8.08 -9.30 20.56
C VAL A 120 9.59 -9.28 20.39
N VAL A 121 10.08 -8.38 19.56
CA VAL A 121 11.50 -8.05 19.49
C VAL A 121 11.77 -6.93 20.47
N ALA A 122 12.59 -7.22 21.47
CA ALA A 122 13.02 -6.22 22.44
C ALA A 122 13.99 -5.23 21.78
N ASP A 123 13.50 -4.04 21.42
CA ASP A 123 14.32 -2.92 20.97
C ASP A 123 13.91 -1.63 21.72
N PRO A 124 14.84 -0.96 22.43
CA PRO A 124 14.52 0.22 23.22
C PRO A 124 14.01 1.41 22.39
N ARG A 125 14.33 1.48 21.09
CA ARG A 125 13.82 2.54 20.19
C ARG A 125 12.31 2.50 20.06
N SER A 126 11.69 1.31 20.15
CA SER A 126 10.24 1.15 20.05
C SER A 126 9.47 1.96 21.09
N ALA A 127 10.04 2.15 22.29
CA ALA A 127 9.44 2.96 23.34
C ALA A 127 9.34 4.45 22.96
N GLY A 128 10.32 4.97 22.21
CA GLY A 128 10.32 6.35 21.70
C GLY A 128 9.14 6.63 20.76
N PHE A 129 8.71 5.62 20.01
CA PHE A 129 7.56 5.68 19.10
C PHE A 129 6.24 5.28 19.77
N GLY A 130 6.24 5.03 21.08
CA GLY A 130 5.09 4.47 21.80
C GLY A 130 4.62 3.12 21.23
N GLY A 131 5.48 2.39 20.53
CA GLY A 131 5.13 1.24 19.73
C GLY A 131 5.52 -0.12 20.33
N VAL A 132 5.43 -1.15 19.50
CA VAL A 132 5.96 -2.50 19.73
C VAL A 132 6.51 -3.04 18.42
N VAL A 133 7.62 -3.79 18.50
CA VAL A 133 8.18 -4.50 17.35
C VAL A 133 7.82 -5.97 17.47
N LEU A 134 7.27 -6.53 16.39
CA LEU A 134 6.90 -7.93 16.28
C LEU A 134 7.73 -8.60 15.19
N ASP A 135 8.34 -9.73 15.51
CA ASP A 135 8.92 -10.64 14.54
C ASP A 135 7.92 -11.76 14.25
N VAL A 136 7.27 -11.66 13.10
CA VAL A 136 6.30 -12.64 12.62
C VAL A 136 6.82 -13.27 11.34
N VAL A 137 6.13 -13.09 10.22
CA VAL A 137 6.67 -13.41 8.88
C VAL A 137 7.58 -12.28 8.36
N ALA A 138 7.45 -11.10 8.94
CA ALA A 138 8.17 -9.89 8.61
C ALA A 138 8.41 -9.09 9.90
N MET A 139 9.32 -8.12 9.85
CA MET A 139 9.55 -7.19 10.95
C MET A 139 8.43 -6.15 10.94
N ALA A 140 7.58 -6.14 11.95
CA ALA A 140 6.48 -5.21 12.07
C ALA A 140 6.70 -4.25 13.23
N LEU A 141 6.80 -2.95 12.96
CA LEU A 141 6.74 -1.89 13.96
C LEU A 141 5.32 -1.32 13.99
N LEU A 142 4.62 -1.56 15.09
CA LEU A 142 3.29 -1.01 15.33
C LEU A 142 3.44 0.21 16.25
N THR A 143 3.14 1.39 15.73
CA THR A 143 3.10 2.65 16.47
C THR A 143 1.64 3.07 16.66
N PRO A 144 1.31 4.04 17.52
CA PRO A 144 -0.07 4.53 17.66
C PRO A 144 -0.69 5.09 16.37
N ARG A 145 0.13 5.49 15.39
CA ARG A 145 -0.33 6.12 14.14
C ARG A 145 -0.16 5.26 12.90
N HIS A 146 0.88 4.42 12.87
CA HIS A 146 1.23 3.62 11.70
C HIS A 146 1.59 2.17 12.05
N SER A 147 1.21 1.25 11.17
CA SER A 147 1.78 -0.09 11.06
C SER A 147 2.82 -0.09 9.94
N ILE A 148 4.07 -0.37 10.29
CA ILE A 148 5.20 -0.41 9.36
C ILE A 148 5.67 -1.85 9.29
N ILE A 149 5.60 -2.45 8.10
CA ILE A 149 6.02 -3.84 7.89
C ILE A 149 7.18 -3.83 6.91
N VAL A 150 8.33 -4.34 7.36
CA VAL A 150 9.54 -4.50 6.57
C VAL A 150 9.87 -5.98 6.45
N ASN A 151 10.15 -6.42 5.23
CA ASN A 151 10.61 -7.78 4.97
C ASN A 151 11.80 -7.75 4.00
N ALA A 152 12.54 -8.85 3.94
CA ALA A 152 13.55 -9.05 2.92
C ALA A 152 13.48 -10.48 2.39
N LEU A 153 13.46 -10.60 1.06
CA LEU A 153 13.66 -11.86 0.36
C LEU A 153 15.15 -12.19 0.21
N ASP A 154 16.00 -11.17 0.33
CA ASP A 154 17.45 -11.32 0.33
C ASP A 154 17.94 -11.92 1.64
N PRO A 155 18.48 -13.16 1.64
CA PRO A 155 18.93 -13.83 2.85
C PRO A 155 20.17 -13.16 3.47
N SER A 156 20.85 -12.26 2.74
CA SER A 156 21.95 -11.47 3.30
C SER A 156 21.47 -10.29 4.16
N VAL A 157 20.18 -9.95 4.12
CA VAL A 157 19.60 -8.86 4.93
C VAL A 157 19.22 -9.40 6.29
N SER A 158 19.97 -8.98 7.31
CA SER A 158 19.73 -9.35 8.71
C SER A 158 18.44 -8.74 9.26
N ASP A 159 17.91 -9.33 10.33
CA ASP A 159 16.75 -8.77 11.04
C ASP A 159 17.06 -7.41 11.66
N ALA A 160 18.31 -7.18 12.10
CA ALA A 160 18.75 -5.85 12.53
C ALA A 160 18.60 -4.81 11.43
N THR A 161 18.92 -5.15 10.17
CA THR A 161 18.73 -4.26 9.02
C THR A 161 17.25 -4.00 8.73
N LYS A 162 16.39 -5.03 8.84
CA LYS A 162 14.93 -4.85 8.69
C LYS A 162 14.38 -3.92 9.78
N LEU A 163 14.90 -4.05 11.00
CA LEU A 163 14.53 -3.24 12.14
C LEU A 163 14.98 -1.79 11.99
N ASP A 164 16.23 -1.56 11.55
CA ASP A 164 16.75 -0.23 11.24
C ASP A 164 15.92 0.45 10.14
N ALA A 165 15.50 -0.30 9.11
CA ALA A 165 14.60 0.21 8.08
C ALA A 165 13.22 0.58 8.65
N ALA A 166 12.64 -0.25 9.53
CA ALA A 166 11.35 0.05 10.16
C ALA A 166 11.42 1.34 10.99
N PHE A 167 12.49 1.55 11.75
CA PHE A 167 12.69 2.78 12.53
C PHE A 167 12.99 4.00 11.67
N ALA A 168 13.82 3.88 10.62
CA ALA A 168 14.05 4.98 9.69
C ALA A 168 12.76 5.46 9.01
N ILE A 169 11.85 4.52 8.70
CA ILE A 169 10.51 4.86 8.19
C ILE A 169 9.67 5.55 9.26
N ALA A 170 9.68 5.06 10.50
CA ALA A 170 8.93 5.68 11.59
C ALA A 170 9.40 7.12 11.88
N GLU A 171 10.71 7.35 11.92
CA GLU A 171 11.32 8.68 12.05
C GLU A 171 10.87 9.60 10.90
N TYR A 172 10.86 9.10 9.67
CA TYR A 172 10.39 9.88 8.53
C TYR A 172 8.91 10.28 8.64
N LEU A 173 8.06 9.42 9.19
CA LEU A 173 6.61 9.68 9.33
C LEU A 173 6.26 10.59 10.52
N GLU A 174 7.20 10.84 11.44
CA GLU A 174 7.03 11.74 12.60
C GLU A 174 7.57 13.15 12.36
N ASN A 175 8.37 13.34 11.31
CA ASN A 175 8.88 14.64 10.87
C ASN A 175 7.98 15.32 9.83
#